data_AF-K8WXH0-F1
#
_entry.id   AF-K8WXH0-F1
#
_cell.length_a   1.000
_cell.length_b   1.000
_cell.length_c   1.000
_cell.angle_alpha   90.00
_cell.angle_beta   90.00
_cell.angle_gamma   90.00
#
_symmetry.space_group_name_H-M   'P 1'
#
loop_
_entity.id
_entity.type
_entity.pdbx_description
1 polymer ?
#
loop_
_entity_poly.entity_id
_entity_poly.type
_entity_poly.pdbx_seq_one_letter_code
_entity_poly.pdbx_strand_id
1 'polypeptide(L)'
;MIEQKNKYYNEIFLAPGKYFHHEYNIVNYYQLPDTLQQIHNKNLIKQYSLILPDKKTLPLPDCFLKQWSLLPRIVLSLGMLLYSKILPCSHGPAGYLSQYQ
;
A
#
# COMPACT_ATOMS: atom_id res chain seq x y z
N MET A 1 0.59 -2.10 -22.53
CA MET A 1 -0.54 -1.77 -21.62
C MET A 1 -1.06 -2.98 -20.85
N ILE A 2 -1.35 -4.11 -21.52
CA ILE A 2 -1.86 -5.34 -20.87
C ILE A 2 -0.86 -5.92 -19.84
N GLU A 3 0.43 -5.87 -20.15
CA GLU A 3 1.50 -6.42 -19.30
C GLU A 3 1.64 -5.69 -17.95
N GLN A 4 1.53 -4.36 -17.94
CA GLN A 4 1.50 -3.56 -16.70
C GLN A 4 0.24 -3.85 -15.86
N LYS A 5 -0.90 -4.07 -16.52
CA LYS A 5 -2.16 -4.43 -15.86
C LYS A 5 -2.02 -5.76 -15.10
N ASN A 6 -1.39 -6.75 -15.74
CA ASN A 6 -1.11 -8.06 -15.14
C ASN A 6 -0.08 -7.97 -14.00
N LYS A 7 0.92 -7.09 -14.09
CA LYS A 7 1.89 -6.86 -13.03
C LYS A 7 1.22 -6.38 -11.74
N TYR A 8 0.46 -5.29 -11.79
CA TYR A 8 -0.16 -4.73 -10.59
C TYR A 8 -1.25 -5.64 -10.02
N TYR A 9 -1.98 -6.35 -10.87
CA TYR A 9 -2.92 -7.36 -10.42
C TYR A 9 -2.22 -8.46 -9.60
N ASN A 10 -1.10 -8.97 -10.09
CA ASN A 10 -0.30 -9.95 -9.37
C ASN A 10 0.30 -9.37 -8.08
N GLU A 11 0.76 -8.12 -8.09
CA GLU A 11 1.28 -7.48 -6.87
C GLU A 11 0.20 -7.31 -5.79
N ILE A 12 -1.01 -6.91 -6.18
CA ILE A 12 -2.13 -6.67 -5.25
C ILE A 12 -2.62 -7.97 -4.62
N PHE A 13 -2.80 -9.03 -5.41
CA PHE A 13 -3.39 -10.27 -4.89
C PHE A 13 -2.37 -11.30 -4.42
N LEU A 14 -1.17 -11.31 -5.00
CA LEU A 14 -0.19 -12.37 -4.83
C LEU A 14 1.11 -11.90 -4.16
N ALA A 15 1.25 -10.61 -3.84
CA ALA A 15 2.43 -10.08 -3.17
C ALA A 15 2.13 -9.28 -1.89
N PRO A 16 1.41 -9.85 -0.90
CA PRO A 16 1.14 -9.18 0.37
C PRO A 16 2.39 -8.69 1.10
N GLY A 17 3.54 -9.37 0.95
CA GLY A 17 4.79 -8.92 1.57
C GLY A 17 5.28 -7.56 1.07
N LYS A 18 4.80 -7.05 -0.07
CA LYS A 18 5.15 -5.70 -0.56
C LYS A 18 4.40 -4.58 0.16
N TYR A 19 3.21 -4.84 0.68
CA TYR A 19 2.33 -3.79 1.20
C TYR A 19 1.79 -4.04 2.61
N PHE A 20 2.02 -5.23 3.18
CA PHE A 20 1.73 -5.48 4.59
C PHE A 20 2.61 -4.59 5.48
N HIS A 21 2.00 -4.06 6.53
CA HIS A 21 2.73 -3.34 7.57
C HIS A 21 3.77 -4.26 8.22
N HIS A 22 4.89 -3.70 8.66
CA HIS A 22 6.01 -4.46 9.22
C HIS A 22 5.62 -5.33 10.44
N GLU A 23 4.62 -4.89 11.22
CA GLU A 23 4.03 -5.66 12.32
C GLU A 23 3.41 -7.00 11.88
N TYR A 24 2.92 -7.05 10.64
CA TYR A 24 2.33 -8.24 10.02
C TYR A 24 3.28 -8.90 9.00
N ASN A 25 4.47 -8.33 8.81
CA ASN A 25 5.49 -8.75 7.87
C ASN A 25 6.87 -8.71 8.56
N ILE A 26 7.06 -9.64 9.49
CA ILE A 26 8.15 -9.66 10.48
C ILE A 26 9.54 -9.84 9.84
N VAL A 27 9.60 -10.24 8.57
CA VAL A 27 10.85 -10.42 7.82
C VAL A 27 11.20 -9.17 7.03
N ASN A 28 12.49 -8.94 6.84
CA ASN A 28 13.01 -7.92 5.90
C ASN A 28 12.74 -8.36 4.45
N TYR A 29 11.48 -8.24 4.03
CA TYR A 29 10.96 -8.77 2.77
C TYR A 29 11.80 -8.39 1.55
N TYR A 30 12.19 -7.12 1.45
CA TYR A 30 12.97 -6.59 0.32
C TYR A 30 14.44 -7.05 0.30
N GLN A 31 14.93 -7.69 1.36
CA GLN A 31 16.26 -8.31 1.42
C GLN A 31 16.23 -9.78 1.00
N LEU A 32 15.03 -10.38 0.88
CA LEU A 32 14.89 -11.77 0.47
C LEU A 32 15.10 -11.90 -1.05
N PRO A 33 15.75 -12.98 -1.53
CA PRO A 33 15.70 -13.39 -2.93
C PRO A 33 14.25 -13.56 -3.42
N ASP A 34 14.00 -13.37 -4.72
CA ASP A 34 12.66 -13.43 -5.31
C ASP A 34 11.91 -14.74 -5.02
N THR A 35 12.61 -15.87 -4.99
CA THR A 35 12.03 -17.18 -4.64
C THR A 35 11.54 -17.22 -3.20
N LEU A 36 12.30 -16.67 -2.26
CA LEU A 36 11.91 -16.56 -0.86
C LEU A 36 10.80 -15.52 -0.65
N GLN A 37 10.79 -14.43 -1.41
CA GLN A 37 9.67 -13.48 -1.41
C GLN A 37 8.35 -14.17 -1.84
N GLN A 38 8.39 -15.01 -2.87
CA GLN A 38 7.20 -15.74 -3.33
C GLN A 38 6.69 -16.76 -2.30
N ILE A 39 7.60 -17.47 -1.63
CA ILE A 39 7.23 -18.40 -0.55
C ILE A 39 6.62 -17.62 0.62
N HIS A 40 7.24 -16.51 1.00
CA HIS A 40 6.74 -15.65 2.07
C HIS A 40 5.34 -15.09 1.76
N ASN A 41 5.13 -14.62 0.53
CA ASN A 41 3.81 -14.18 0.07
C ASN A 41 2.75 -15.28 0.20
N LYS A 42 3.08 -16.53 -0.18
CA LYS A 42 2.17 -17.68 -0.03
C LYS A 42 1.87 -17.97 1.45
N ASN A 43 2.86 -17.83 2.32
CA ASN A 43 2.66 -18.00 3.77
C ASN A 43 1.73 -16.92 4.34
N LEU A 44 1.93 -15.66 3.97
CA LEU A 44 1.04 -14.55 4.37
C LEU A 44 -0.39 -14.76 3.87
N ILE A 45 -0.57 -15.17 2.60
CA ILE A 45 -1.90 -15.50 2.05
C ILE A 45 -2.60 -16.56 2.90
N LYS A 46 -1.88 -17.63 3.27
CA LYS A 46 -2.43 -18.69 4.11
C LYS A 46 -2.70 -18.24 5.54
N GLN A 47 -1.76 -17.53 6.16
CA GLN A 47 -1.82 -17.10 7.55
C GLN A 47 -3.01 -16.16 7.80
N TYR A 48 -3.28 -15.25 6.85
CA TYR A 48 -4.35 -14.28 6.96
C TYR A 48 -5.59 -14.65 6.13
N SER A 49 -5.65 -15.88 5.60
CA SER A 49 -6.75 -16.38 4.76
C SER A 49 -7.16 -15.40 3.66
N LEU A 50 -6.18 -14.80 2.98
CA LEU A 50 -6.43 -13.80 1.96
C LEU A 50 -7.17 -14.42 0.76
N ILE A 51 -8.19 -13.72 0.28
CA ILE A 51 -8.99 -14.17 -0.86
C ILE A 51 -8.12 -14.13 -2.11
N LEU A 52 -7.94 -15.28 -2.73
CA LEU A 52 -7.30 -15.38 -4.03
C LEU A 52 -8.30 -15.05 -5.13
N PRO A 53 -7.88 -14.33 -6.17
CA PRO A 53 -8.73 -14.05 -7.30
C PRO A 53 -9.12 -15.35 -7.99
N ASP A 54 -10.41 -15.49 -8.28
CA ASP A 54 -11.01 -16.60 -9.01
C ASP A 54 -11.65 -16.10 -10.32
N LYS A 55 -12.33 -17.00 -11.04
CA LYS A 55 -13.01 -16.66 -12.31
C LYS A 55 -14.18 -15.69 -12.14
N LYS A 56 -14.68 -15.50 -10.92
CA LYS A 56 -15.81 -14.58 -10.62
C LYS A 56 -15.32 -13.24 -10.10
N THR A 57 -14.04 -13.13 -9.77
CA THR A 57 -13.43 -11.90 -9.28
C THR A 57 -13.46 -10.86 -10.38
N LEU A 58 -14.16 -9.74 -10.13
CA LEU A 58 -14.25 -8.64 -11.07
C LEU A 58 -12.85 -8.04 -11.29
N PRO A 59 -12.53 -7.58 -12.52
CA PRO A 59 -11.27 -6.94 -12.79
C PRO A 59 -11.13 -5.68 -11.94
N LEU A 60 -9.93 -5.46 -11.40
CA LEU A 60 -9.63 -4.23 -10.67
C LEU A 60 -9.86 -3.02 -11.58
N PRO A 61 -10.48 -1.93 -11.07
CA PRO A 61 -10.61 -0.70 -11.81
C PRO A 61 -9.23 -0.17 -12.24
N ASP A 62 -9.14 0.40 -13.44
CA ASP A 62 -7.86 0.85 -14.00
C ASP A 62 -7.18 1.92 -13.13
N CYS A 63 -7.95 2.70 -12.36
CA CYS A 63 -7.38 3.67 -11.42
C CYS A 63 -6.52 3.01 -10.34
N PHE A 64 -6.95 1.88 -9.78
CA PHE A 64 -6.18 1.13 -8.79
C PHE A 64 -4.88 0.60 -9.39
N LEU A 65 -4.93 0.06 -10.61
CA LEU A 65 -3.76 -0.50 -11.27
C LEU A 65 -2.73 0.59 -11.64
N LYS A 66 -3.17 1.80 -11.96
CA LYS A 66 -2.29 2.93 -12.27
C LYS A 66 -1.73 3.64 -11.04
N GLN A 67 -2.46 3.63 -9.92
CA GLN A 67 -2.17 4.45 -8.74
C GLN A 67 -1.90 3.61 -7.48
N TRP A 68 -1.72 2.29 -7.60
CA TRP A 68 -1.50 1.41 -6.45
C TRP A 68 -0.37 1.90 -5.53
N SER A 69 0.74 2.37 -6.10
CA SER A 69 1.86 2.93 -5.33
C SER A 69 1.52 4.23 -4.58
N LEU A 70 0.49 4.97 -5.01
CA LEU A 70 0.04 6.21 -4.40
C LEU A 70 -0.99 5.97 -3.28
N LEU A 71 -1.44 4.73 -3.09
CA LEU A 71 -2.50 4.39 -2.15
C LEU A 71 -2.22 4.89 -0.72
N PRO A 72 -0.99 4.77 -0.16
CA PRO A 72 -0.70 5.35 1.16
C PRO A 72 -0.93 6.86 1.21
N ARG A 73 -0.53 7.60 0.16
CA ARG A 73 -0.73 9.05 0.07
C ARG A 73 -2.20 9.42 -0.06
N ILE A 74 -2.96 8.66 -0.84
CA ILE A 74 -4.40 8.86 -1.03
C ILE A 74 -5.12 8.64 0.31
N VAL A 75 -4.83 7.54 1.00
CA VAL A 75 -5.43 7.22 2.31
C VAL A 75 -5.10 8.29 3.34
N LEU A 76 -3.84 8.74 3.42
CA LEU A 76 -3.44 9.83 4.30
C LEU A 76 -4.21 11.12 4.00
N SER A 77 -4.30 11.50 2.73
CA SER A 77 -5.00 12.72 2.31
C SER A 77 -6.49 12.66 2.65
N LEU A 78 -7.13 11.50 2.41
CA LEU A 78 -8.51 11.27 2.80
C LEU A 78 -8.70 11.32 4.32
N GLY A 79 -7.79 10.72 5.08
CA GLY A 79 -7.78 10.81 6.54
C GLY A 79 -7.69 12.26 7.01
N MET A 80 -6.77 13.05 6.47
CA MET A 80 -6.65 14.47 6.81
C MET A 80 -7.92 15.27 6.48
N LEU A 81 -8.57 15.00 5.35
CA LEU A 81 -9.83 15.66 4.98
C LEU A 81 -10.97 15.29 5.93
N LEU A 82 -11.12 14.00 6.22
CA LEU A 82 -12.18 13.46 7.07
C LEU A 82 -12.02 13.85 8.55
N TYR A 83 -10.78 13.94 9.03
CA TYR A 83 -10.44 14.29 10.42
C TYR A 83 -9.87 15.72 10.56
N SER A 84 -10.10 16.58 9.57
CA SER A 84 -9.60 17.96 9.50
C SER A 84 -9.97 18.83 10.72
N LYS A 85 -11.03 18.46 11.46
CA LYS A 85 -11.45 19.14 12.70
C LYS A 85 -10.74 18.66 13.97
N ILE A 86 -10.13 17.47 13.96
CA ILE A 86 -9.52 16.83 15.15
C ILE A 86 -7.99 16.94 15.14
N LEU A 87 -7.38 17.16 13.98
CA LEU A 87 -5.96 17.43 13.90
C LEU A 87 -5.70 18.86 14.43
N PRO A 88 -4.95 19.05 15.53
CA PRO A 88 -4.51 20.37 15.89
C PRO A 88 -3.65 20.88 14.73
N CYS A 89 -4.05 22.00 14.14
CA CYS A 89 -3.25 22.70 13.15
C CYS A 89 -1.98 23.25 13.83
N SER A 90 -1.02 22.39 14.21
CA SER A 90 0.34 22.84 14.47
C SER A 90 1.06 22.93 13.11
N HIS A 91 0.89 24.11 12.51
CA HIS A 91 1.59 24.64 11.34
C HIS A 91 0.99 24.31 9.97
N GLY A 92 0.10 25.20 9.52
CA GLY A 92 0.04 25.54 8.10
C GLY A 92 1.38 26.12 7.60
N PRO A 93 1.55 26.30 6.29
CA PRO A 93 2.75 26.87 5.71
C PRO A 93 2.80 28.39 5.93
N ALA A 94 3.01 28.81 7.18
CA ALA A 94 3.27 30.19 7.55
C ALA A 94 3.81 30.19 8.99
N GLY A 95 5.13 30.13 9.17
CA GLY A 95 5.69 30.22 10.53
C GLY A 95 7.18 29.95 10.67
N TYR A 96 7.84 29.35 9.68
CA TYR A 96 9.28 29.06 9.74
C TYR A 96 10.19 30.23 9.30
N LEU A 97 9.82 31.49 9.56
CA LEU A 97 10.64 32.63 9.13
C LEU A 97 10.75 33.84 10.09
N SER A 98 10.53 33.72 11.40
CA SER A 98 10.87 34.87 12.26
C SER A 98 11.19 34.52 13.72
N GLN A 99 12.30 33.84 13.94
CA GLN A 99 13.00 33.90 15.24
C GLN A 99 14.51 34.19 15.10
N TYR A 100 14.93 34.72 13.95
CA TYR A 100 16.20 35.42 13.80
C TYR A 100 15.92 36.89 13.49
N GLN A 101 15.46 37.64 14.50
CA GLN A 101 15.64 39.09 14.63
C GLN A 101 15.15 39.57 16.00
#